data_AF-A0A1I5CFI7-F1
#
_entry.id   AF-A0A1I5CFI7-F1
#
_cell.length_a   1.000
_cell.length_b   1.000
_cell.length_c   1.000
_cell.angle_alpha   90.00
_cell.angle_beta   90.00
_cell.angle_gamma   90.00
#
_symmetry.space_group_name_H-M   'P 1'
#
loop_
_entity.id
_entity.type
_entity.pdbx_description
1 polymer ?
#
loop_
_entity_poly.entity_id
_entity_poly.type
_entity_poly.pdbx_seq_one_letter_code
_entity_poly.pdbx_strand_id
1 'polypeptide(L)'
;MKKINSIGYGGKVILVGILFTFIFPIIIFFVPYKCSLLNLVSKVSFWVGILILLLFFIWLKIELYQDKKINKHFEKNKNKKISIEDGKFECQACGNRQVKLSDKRCSVCGIKFI
;
A
#
# COMPACT_ATOMS: atom_id res chain seq x y z
N MET A 1 3.57 -8.09 -10.56
CA MET A 1 4.14 -7.23 -9.49
C MET A 1 3.72 -7.79 -8.15
N LYS A 2 4.67 -8.12 -7.27
CA LYS A 2 4.37 -8.63 -5.92
C LYS A 2 3.82 -7.46 -5.09
N LYS A 3 2.56 -7.53 -4.66
CA LYS A 3 1.95 -6.50 -3.81
C LYS A 3 2.66 -6.50 -2.47
N ILE A 4 3.44 -5.47 -2.17
CA ILE A 4 3.98 -5.25 -0.83
C ILE A 4 2.80 -4.75 -0.01
N ASN A 5 2.14 -5.66 0.72
CA ASN A 5 0.96 -5.32 1.49
C ASN A 5 1.42 -4.62 2.77
N SER A 6 1.50 -3.29 2.77
CA SER A 6 1.91 -2.55 3.97
C SER A 6 0.93 -2.77 5.13
N ILE A 7 -0.31 -3.18 4.85
CA ILE A 7 -1.35 -3.51 5.84
C ILE A 7 -0.88 -4.55 6.86
N GLY A 8 -0.12 -5.58 6.45
CA GLY A 8 0.35 -6.63 7.35
C GLY A 8 1.47 -6.18 8.31
N TYR A 9 2.20 -5.12 7.95
CA TYR A 9 3.33 -4.60 8.72
C TYR A 9 3.05 -3.23 9.33
N GLY A 10 2.04 -2.52 8.86
CA GLY A 10 1.75 -1.14 9.19
C GLY A 10 1.41 -0.95 10.66
N GLY A 11 0.64 -1.88 11.25
CA GLY A 11 0.37 -1.87 12.68
C GLY A 11 1.64 -1.95 13.53
N LYS A 12 2.63 -2.75 13.11
CA LYS A 12 3.92 -2.87 13.82
C LYS A 12 4.74 -1.59 13.71
N VAL A 13 4.78 -0.96 12.54
CA VAL A 13 5.50 0.30 12.32
C VAL A 13 4.86 1.45 13.10
N ILE A 14 3.53 1.53 13.10
CA ILE A 14 2.78 2.52 13.90
C ILE A 14 3.06 2.31 15.39
N LEU A 15 3.02 1.06 15.87
CA LEU A 15 3.33 0.75 17.27
C LEU A 15 4.73 1.23 17.66
N VAL A 16 5.75 0.92 16.85
CA VAL A 16 7.13 1.39 17.08
C VAL A 16 7.19 2.91 17.07
N GLY A 17 6.56 3.57 16.10
CA GLY A 17 6.50 5.04 16.06
C GLY A 17 5.88 5.64 17.32
N ILE A 18 4.75 5.10 17.78
CA ILE A 18 4.07 5.54 19.02
C ILE A 18 4.93 5.31 20.26
N LEU A 19 5.61 4.16 20.34
CA LEU A 19 6.51 3.84 21.46
C LEU A 19 7.59 4.92 21.61
N PHE A 20 8.28 5.26 20.52
CA PHE A 20 9.34 6.26 20.52
C PHE A 20 8.84 7.69 20.72
N THR A 21 7.65 8.02 20.18
CA THR A 21 7.11 9.39 20.22
C THR A 21 6.41 9.72 21.54
N PHE A 22 5.69 8.77 22.13
CA PHE A 22 4.85 9.04 23.30
C PHE A 22 5.30 8.24 24.52
N ILE A 23 5.45 6.92 24.40
CA ILE A 23 5.64 6.05 25.57
C ILE A 23 6.99 6.33 26.25
N PHE A 24 8.09 6.35 25.49
CA PHE A 24 9.41 6.64 26.05
C PHE A 24 9.50 8.05 26.69
N PRO A 25 9.09 9.14 26.02
CA PRO A 25 9.10 10.47 26.62
C PRO A 25 8.22 10.59 27.88
N ILE A 26 7.04 9.97 27.89
CA ILE A 26 6.14 9.98 29.06
C ILE A 26 6.79 9.26 30.24
N ILE A 27 7.36 8.07 30.03
CA ILE A 27 8.04 7.33 31.10
C ILE A 27 9.18 8.17 31.69
N ILE A 28 10.00 8.79 30.83
CA ILE A 28 11.13 9.63 31.27
C ILE A 28 10.65 10.86 32.05
N PHE A 29 9.50 11.44 31.67
CA PHE A 29 8.91 12.58 32.39
C PHE A 29 8.57 12.27 33.85
N PHE A 30 8.13 11.04 34.15
CA PHE A 30 7.80 10.59 35.51
C PHE A 30 9.01 10.16 36.34
N VAL A 31 10.21 10.07 35.75
CA VAL A 31 11.42 9.74 36.50
C VAL A 31 11.82 10.94 37.38
N PRO A 32 11.91 10.78 38.72
CA PRO A 32 12.19 11.90 39.63
C PRO A 32 13.60 12.47 39.44
N TYR A 33 14.56 11.66 38.96
CA TYR A 33 15.91 12.08 38.63
C TYR A 33 16.01 12.60 37.19
N LYS A 34 15.98 13.92 37.05
CA LYS A 34 16.16 14.61 35.76
C LYS A 34 17.66 14.75 35.44
N CYS A 35 18.27 13.69 34.92
CA CYS A 35 19.62 13.78 34.36
C CYS A 35 19.57 14.44 32.96
N SER A 36 20.57 15.26 32.62
CA SER A 36 20.70 15.88 31.29
C SER A 36 20.67 14.83 30.17
N LEU A 37 21.28 13.66 30.41
CA LEU A 37 21.29 12.53 29.47
C LEU A 37 19.89 11.97 29.20
N LEU A 38 19.05 11.82 30.22
CA LEU A 38 17.67 11.33 30.08
C LEU A 38 16.81 12.29 29.25
N ASN A 39 16.97 13.61 29.46
CA ASN A 39 16.29 14.62 28.65
C ASN A 39 16.75 14.60 27.18
N LEU A 40 18.05 14.39 26.94
CA LEU A 40 18.58 14.24 25.58
C LEU A 40 17.98 12.99 24.90
N VAL A 41 18.01 11.84 25.59
CA VAL A 41 17.45 10.58 25.09
C VAL A 41 15.95 10.72 24.79
N SER A 42 15.19 11.39 25.65
CA SER A 42 13.77 11.66 25.42
C SER A 42 13.54 12.50 24.16
N LYS A 43 14.33 13.56 23.94
CA LYS A 43 14.20 14.41 22.75
C LYS A 43 14.58 13.66 21.48
N VAL A 44 15.67 12.89 21.50
CA VAL A 44 16.11 12.09 20.36
C VAL A 44 15.07 11.02 20.03
N SER A 45 14.58 10.29 21.03
CA SER A 45 13.51 9.29 20.87
C SER A 45 12.27 9.89 20.21
N PHE A 46 11.85 11.07 20.68
CA PHE A 46 10.70 11.78 20.13
C PHE A 46 10.86 12.09 18.64
N TRP A 47 11.99 12.70 18.25
CA TRP A 47 12.26 13.04 16.85
C TRP A 47 12.41 11.81 15.95
N VAL A 48 13.03 10.73 16.46
CA VAL A 48 13.12 9.45 15.75
C VAL A 48 11.73 8.86 15.53
N GLY A 49 10.86 8.89 16.54
CA GLY A 49 9.49 8.42 16.44
C GLY A 49 8.68 9.20 15.38
N ILE A 50 8.78 10.53 15.38
CA ILE A 50 8.17 11.39 14.35
C ILE A 50 8.68 11.03 12.96
N LEU A 51 9.99 10.87 12.80
CA LEU A 51 10.60 10.54 11.51
C LEU A 51 10.08 9.20 10.97
N ILE A 52 10.00 8.18 11.83
CA ILE A 52 9.45 6.85 11.48
C ILE A 52 8.01 6.99 10.99
N LEU A 53 7.16 7.70 11.75
CA LEU A 53 5.74 7.88 11.40
C LEU A 53 5.56 8.67 10.10
N LEU A 54 6.37 9.71 9.89
CA LEU A 54 6.32 10.55 8.70
C LEU A 54 6.71 9.76 7.45
N LEU A 55 7.82 9.03 7.51
CA LEU A 55 8.26 8.17 6.40
C LEU A 55 7.21 7.10 6.08
N PHE A 56 6.65 6.46 7.11
CA PHE A 56 5.60 5.47 6.93
C PHE A 56 4.33 6.06 6.29
N PHE A 57 3.94 7.28 6.69
CA PHE A 57 2.81 7.99 6.11
C PHE A 57 3.03 8.33 4.62
N ILE A 58 4.22 8.81 4.26
CA ILE A 58 4.58 9.07 2.86
C ILE A 58 4.46 7.77 2.06
N TRP A 59 4.97 6.67 2.60
CA TRP A 59 4.96 5.39 1.90
C TRP A 59 3.55 4.86 1.65
N LEU A 60 2.68 4.93 2.66
CA LEU A 60 1.25 4.61 2.56
C LEU A 60 0.56 5.47 1.49
N LYS A 61 0.85 6.77 1.45
CA LYS A 61 0.27 7.67 0.46
C LYS A 61 0.67 7.28 -0.97
N ILE A 62 1.92 6.88 -1.17
CA ILE A 62 2.42 6.40 -2.47
C ILE A 62 1.70 5.10 -2.86
N GLU A 63 1.58 4.14 -1.94
CA GLU A 63 0.88 2.87 -2.18
C GLU A 63 -0.58 3.10 -2.57
N LEU A 64 -1.30 3.92 -1.80
CA LEU A 64 -2.71 4.25 -2.09
C LEU A 64 -2.87 4.96 -3.44
N TYR A 65 -1.93 5.84 -3.79
CA TYR A 65 -1.95 6.49 -5.10
C TYR A 65 -1.72 5.50 -6.24
N GLN A 66 -0.77 4.58 -6.09
CA GLN A 66 -0.50 3.53 -7.08
C GLN A 66 -1.70 2.59 -7.23
N ASP A 67 -2.28 2.12 -6.13
CA ASP A 67 -3.47 1.27 -6.13
C ASP A 67 -4.64 1.97 -6.82
N LYS A 68 -4.88 3.26 -6.54
CA LYS A 68 -5.91 4.06 -7.22
C LYS A 68 -5.64 4.20 -8.72
N LYS A 69 -4.38 4.43 -9.11
CA LYS A 69 -3.99 4.56 -10.52
C LYS A 69 -4.21 3.25 -11.28
N ILE A 70 -3.78 2.12 -10.70
CA ILE A 70 -3.95 0.78 -11.28
C ILE A 70 -5.44 0.46 -11.41
N ASN A 71 -6.22 0.69 -10.34
CA ASN A 71 -7.66 0.40 -10.37
C ASN A 71 -8.39 1.25 -11.43
N LYS A 72 -8.04 2.55 -11.55
CA LYS A 72 -8.60 3.41 -12.60
C LYS A 72 -8.22 2.94 -14.00
N HIS A 73 -7.00 2.43 -14.19
CA HIS A 73 -6.58 1.85 -15.46
C HIS A 73 -7.35 0.56 -15.77
N PHE A 74 -7.52 -0.32 -14.78
CA PHE A 74 -8.30 -1.54 -14.92
C PHE A 74 -9.77 -1.23 -15.27
N GLU A 75 -10.43 -0.35 -14.52
CA GLU A 75 -11.82 0.03 -14.76
C GLU A 75 -12.06 0.58 -16.17
N LYS A 76 -11.09 1.33 -16.72
CA LYS A 76 -11.16 1.87 -18.09
C LYS A 76 -10.96 0.82 -19.17
N ASN A 77 -10.26 -0.28 -18.88
CA ASN A 77 -9.84 -1.25 -19.88
C ASN A 77 -10.41 -2.67 -19.65
N LYS A 78 -11.15 -2.92 -18.57
CA LYS A 78 -11.69 -4.25 -18.23
C LYS A 78 -12.56 -4.86 -19.34
N ASN A 79 -13.20 -4.04 -20.16
CA ASN A 79 -13.99 -4.45 -21.33
C ASN A 79 -13.16 -4.63 -22.61
N LYS A 80 -11.84 -4.47 -22.58
CA LYS A 80 -10.97 -4.64 -23.74
C LYS A 80 -10.46 -6.08 -23.84
N LYS A 81 -10.13 -6.45 -25.06
CA LYS A 81 -9.41 -7.68 -25.39
C LYS A 81 -7.93 -7.36 -25.50
N ILE A 82 -7.07 -8.14 -24.86
CA ILE A 82 -5.62 -8.08 -25.09
C ILE A 82 -5.28 -9.14 -26.13
N SER A 83 -4.58 -8.77 -27.20
CA SER A 83 -4.03 -9.76 -28.13
C SER A 83 -2.92 -10.56 -27.45
N ILE A 84 -3.02 -11.88 -27.51
CA ILE A 84 -1.95 -12.81 -27.16
C ILE A 84 -1.34 -13.35 -28.46
N GLU A 85 -0.21 -14.04 -28.35
CA GLU A 85 0.36 -14.85 -29.42
C GLU A 85 -0.69 -15.83 -30.00
N ASP A 86 -0.48 -16.23 -31.26
CA ASP A 86 -1.36 -17.14 -32.03
C ASP A 86 -2.77 -16.62 -32.35
N GLY A 87 -2.98 -15.30 -32.41
CA GLY A 87 -4.26 -14.70 -32.82
C GLY A 87 -5.39 -14.90 -31.80
N LYS A 88 -5.06 -15.31 -30.58
CA LYS A 88 -5.98 -15.44 -29.44
C LYS A 88 -6.05 -14.14 -28.65
N PHE A 89 -7.13 -13.96 -27.90
CA PHE A 89 -7.31 -12.79 -27.04
C PHE A 89 -7.53 -13.18 -25.58
N GLU A 90 -7.07 -12.32 -24.67
CA GLU A 90 -7.35 -12.39 -23.25
C GLU A 90 -8.44 -11.39 -22.86
N CYS A 91 -9.41 -11.83 -22.06
CA CYS A 91 -10.34 -10.97 -21.37
C CYS A 91 -9.63 -10.28 -20.19
N GLN A 92 -9.48 -8.95 -20.24
CA GLN A 92 -8.86 -8.21 -19.14
C GLN A 92 -9.57 -8.38 -17.79
N ALA A 93 -10.90 -8.55 -17.79
CA ALA A 93 -11.67 -8.62 -16.56
C ALA A 93 -11.48 -9.93 -15.76
N CYS A 94 -11.27 -11.06 -16.42
CA CYS A 94 -11.22 -12.38 -15.76
C CYS A 94 -10.01 -13.25 -16.15
N GLY A 95 -9.16 -12.80 -17.07
CA GLY A 95 -8.00 -13.55 -17.54
C GLY A 95 -8.32 -14.71 -18.49
N ASN A 96 -9.56 -14.83 -18.99
CA ASN A 96 -9.90 -15.87 -19.96
C ASN A 96 -9.12 -15.68 -21.27
N ARG A 97 -8.28 -16.64 -21.65
CA ARG A 97 -7.41 -16.61 -22.85
C ARG A 97 -8.01 -17.23 -24.11
N GLN A 98 -9.24 -17.72 -24.04
CA GLN A 98 -9.92 -18.35 -25.18
C GLN A 98 -10.84 -17.38 -25.94
N VAL A 99 -10.62 -16.06 -25.79
CA VAL A 99 -11.45 -15.05 -26.45
C VAL A 99 -11.04 -14.94 -27.92
N LYS A 100 -12.02 -14.91 -28.82
CA LYS A 100 -11.84 -14.67 -30.26
C LYS A 100 -12.06 -13.20 -30.60
N LEU A 101 -11.51 -12.77 -31.74
CA LEU A 101 -11.69 -11.40 -32.25
C LEU A 101 -13.18 -11.06 -32.46
N SER A 102 -13.99 -12.02 -32.92
CA SER A 102 -15.42 -11.85 -33.19
C SER A 102 -16.32 -11.84 -31.94
N ASP A 103 -15.81 -12.27 -30.77
CA ASP A 103 -16.65 -12.40 -29.58
C ASP A 103 -17.11 -11.05 -29.05
N LYS A 104 -18.43 -10.84 -28.90
CA LYS A 104 -18.98 -9.61 -28.31
C LYS A 104 -19.01 -9.63 -26.78
N ARG A 105 -18.91 -10.81 -26.17
CA ARG A 105 -18.93 -11.03 -24.72
C ARG A 105 -17.96 -12.13 -24.31
N CYS A 106 -17.44 -12.06 -23.09
CA CYS A 106 -16.63 -13.15 -22.53
C CYS A 106 -17.53 -14.32 -22.12
N SER A 107 -17.16 -15.55 -22.50
CA SER A 107 -17.88 -16.77 -22.11
C SER A 107 -17.79 -17.11 -20.62
N VAL A 108 -16.77 -16.60 -19.91
CA VAL A 108 -16.52 -16.92 -18.49
C VAL A 108 -17.16 -15.92 -17.55
N CYS A 109 -16.89 -14.61 -17.73
CA CYS A 109 -17.40 -13.57 -16.83
C CYS A 109 -18.57 -12.76 -17.40
N GLY A 110 -19.00 -13.03 -18.64
CA GLY A 110 -20.13 -12.36 -19.27
C GLY A 110 -19.90 -10.90 -19.68
N ILE A 111 -18.70 -10.33 -19.45
CA ILE A 111 -18.42 -8.92 -19.75
C ILE A 111 -18.56 -8.64 -21.24
N LYS A 112 -19.20 -7.51 -21.60
CA LYS A 112 -19.36 -7.08 -23.00
C LYS A 112 -18.09 -6.36 -23.45
N PHE A 113 -17.48 -6.86 -24.53
CA PHE A 113 -16.29 -6.24 -25.09
C PHE A 113 -16.65 -4.96 -25.87
N ILE A 114 -15.76 -3.97 -25.81
CA ILE A 114 -15.82 -2.72 -26.59
C ILE A 114 -14.78 -2.80 -27.69
#